data_AF-A0A502DMM2-F1
#
_entry.id   AF-A0A502DMM2-F1
#
_cell.length_a   1.000
_cell.length_b   1.000
_cell.length_c   1.000
_cell.angle_alpha   90.00
_cell.angle_beta   90.00
_cell.angle_gamma   90.00
#
_symmetry.space_group_name_H-M   'P 1'
#
loop_
_entity.id
_entity.type
_entity.pdbx_description
1 polymer ?
#
loop_
_entity_poly.entity_id
_entity_poly.type
_entity_poly.pdbx_seq_one_letter_code
_entity_poly.pdbx_strand_id
1 'polypeptide(L)'
;MVGVLAASLVLFRVSGSTHDEQLEPGSIAKLSPNITWVDQGADGGETLEIVLRHSPTYMANILADLGRSAVVITRGLQQHFPRIEAKTIRFVIWREGKGVEKFVMLDRIVALDFEADKLMRLSLPPDFQFQQLLNLSDGLTYGPARDHVVVQAFCADEVAKTAAPFCDRELPRR
;
A
#
# COMPACT_ATOMS: atom_id res chain seq x y z
N MET A 1 27.07 45.52 -47.15
CA MET A 1 27.86 44.91 -46.06
C MET A 1 27.10 45.20 -44.77
N VAL A 2 26.23 44.34 -44.25
CA VAL A 2 26.49 43.02 -43.61
C VAL A 2 27.73 43.10 -42.70
N GLY A 3 27.67 42.89 -41.39
CA GLY A 3 26.58 42.34 -40.58
C GLY A 3 26.79 42.60 -39.10
N VAL A 4 25.64 42.65 -38.41
CA VAL A 4 25.43 42.85 -36.99
C VAL A 4 25.85 41.58 -36.22
N LEU A 5 26.50 41.80 -35.07
CA LEU A 5 26.76 40.82 -34.02
C LEU A 5 25.50 40.01 -33.69
N ALA A 6 25.55 38.69 -33.89
CA ALA A 6 24.58 37.77 -33.31
C ALA A 6 25.28 36.98 -32.21
N ALA A 7 24.91 37.30 -30.97
CA ALA A 7 25.31 36.58 -29.77
C ALA A 7 24.78 35.13 -29.84
N SER A 8 25.69 34.17 -29.68
CA SER A 8 25.37 32.75 -29.53
C SER A 8 24.70 32.51 -28.18
N LEU A 9 23.37 32.61 -28.14
CA LEU A 9 22.57 32.08 -27.04
C LEU A 9 22.40 30.57 -27.24
N VAL A 10 23.14 29.85 -26.40
CA VAL A 10 23.02 28.41 -26.17
C VAL A 10 21.62 28.13 -25.63
N LEU A 11 20.72 27.68 -26.50
CA LEU A 11 19.48 27.02 -26.07
C LEU A 11 19.80 25.54 -25.84
N PHE A 12 20.05 25.21 -24.58
CA PHE A 12 19.97 23.85 -24.09
C PHE A 12 18.62 23.26 -24.50
N ARG A 13 18.63 22.25 -25.38
CA ARG A 13 17.48 21.34 -25.54
C ARG A 13 17.33 20.54 -24.25
N VAL A 14 16.56 21.07 -23.31
CA VAL A 14 15.90 20.25 -22.29
C VAL A 14 14.82 19.47 -23.05
N SER A 15 15.18 18.28 -23.52
CA SER A 15 14.20 17.24 -23.87
C SER A 15 13.60 16.74 -22.56
N GLY A 16 12.70 17.56 -22.01
CA GLY A 16 11.82 17.22 -20.92
C GLY A 16 10.42 17.16 -21.48
N SER A 17 10.15 16.17 -22.34
CA SER A 17 8.78 15.73 -22.55
C SER A 17 8.35 15.04 -21.26
N THR A 18 7.93 15.82 -20.26
CA THR A 18 6.97 15.31 -19.29
C THR A 18 5.69 15.13 -20.09
N HIS A 19 5.56 13.97 -20.74
CA HIS A 19 4.25 13.37 -20.90
C HIS A 19 3.63 13.40 -19.51
N ASP A 20 2.69 14.31 -19.29
CA ASP A 20 1.49 13.94 -18.56
C ASP A 20 0.93 12.75 -19.34
N GLU A 21 1.46 11.55 -19.07
CA GLU A 21 0.78 10.31 -19.38
C GLU A 21 -0.44 10.34 -18.46
N GLN A 22 -1.50 10.98 -18.95
CA GLN A 22 -2.85 10.72 -18.52
C GLN A 22 -2.98 9.21 -18.54
N LEU A 23 -2.91 8.59 -17.36
CA LEU A 23 -3.22 7.19 -17.15
C LEU A 23 -4.66 7.04 -17.63
N GLU A 24 -4.83 6.68 -18.90
CA GLU A 24 -6.06 6.04 -19.40
C GLU A 24 -6.46 5.02 -18.34
N PRO A 25 -7.72 4.96 -17.88
CA PRO A 25 -8.14 4.07 -16.81
C PRO A 25 -8.13 2.61 -17.30
N GLY A 26 -6.92 2.11 -17.55
CA GLY A 26 -6.62 0.71 -17.71
C GLY A 26 -6.87 0.04 -16.37
N SER A 27 -7.44 -1.15 -16.43
CA SER A 27 -7.69 -2.05 -15.29
C SER A 27 -6.68 -1.85 -14.16
N ILE A 28 -7.16 -1.74 -12.91
CA ILE A 28 -6.35 -1.52 -11.70
C ILE A 28 -5.12 -2.45 -11.62
N ALA A 29 -5.27 -3.69 -12.10
CA ALA A 29 -4.19 -4.69 -12.15
C ALA A 29 -3.04 -4.34 -13.12
N LYS A 30 -3.25 -3.40 -14.04
CA LYS A 30 -2.22 -2.92 -14.99
C LYS A 30 -1.38 -1.76 -14.44
N LEU A 31 -1.79 -1.16 -13.33
CA LEU A 31 -1.07 -0.04 -12.71
C LEU A 31 0.24 -0.50 -12.05
N SER A 32 0.27 -1.75 -11.57
CA SER A 32 1.45 -2.31 -10.93
C SER A 32 1.39 -3.83 -10.94
N PRO A 33 2.51 -4.54 -11.16
CA PRO A 33 2.58 -5.99 -10.95
C PRO A 33 2.33 -6.39 -9.49
N ASN A 34 2.28 -5.44 -8.56
CA ASN A 34 1.98 -5.67 -7.15
C ASN A 34 0.47 -5.53 -6.83
N ILE A 35 -0.39 -5.24 -7.81
CA ILE A 35 -1.84 -5.20 -7.63
C ILE A 35 -2.46 -6.32 -8.45
N THR A 36 -3.05 -7.30 -7.78
CA THR A 36 -3.54 -8.52 -8.42
C THR A 36 -4.89 -8.91 -7.85
N TRP A 37 -5.76 -9.46 -8.70
CA TRP A 37 -6.95 -10.15 -8.20
C TRP A 37 -6.53 -11.47 -7.56
N VAL A 38 -7.10 -11.78 -6.40
CA VAL A 38 -6.98 -13.12 -5.81
C VAL A 38 -7.69 -14.10 -6.75
N ASP A 39 -7.11 -15.29 -6.95
CA ASP A 39 -7.62 -16.25 -7.92
C ASP A 39 -9.06 -16.69 -7.58
N GLN A 40 -9.88 -16.91 -8.62
CA GLN A 40 -11.29 -17.31 -8.48
C GLN A 40 -11.46 -18.61 -7.69
N GLY A 41 -10.45 -19.48 -7.67
CA GLY A 41 -10.47 -20.70 -6.86
C GLY A 41 -10.30 -20.50 -5.35
N ALA A 42 -9.75 -19.36 -4.91
CA ALA A 42 -9.47 -19.10 -3.49
C ALA A 42 -10.56 -18.27 -2.80
N ASP A 43 -11.16 -17.31 -3.51
CA ASP A 43 -12.25 -16.47 -2.98
C ASP A 43 -13.25 -15.99 -4.04
N GLY A 44 -13.30 -16.64 -5.21
CA GLY A 44 -14.20 -16.25 -6.29
C GLY A 44 -13.73 -15.05 -7.11
N GLY A 45 -12.54 -14.49 -6.83
CA GLY A 45 -12.03 -13.31 -7.53
C GLY A 45 -12.65 -12.01 -7.03
N GLU A 46 -13.26 -12.04 -5.84
CA GLU A 46 -13.91 -10.89 -5.23
C GLU A 46 -12.92 -9.98 -4.48
N THR A 47 -11.66 -10.41 -4.30
CA THR A 47 -10.64 -9.64 -3.58
C THR A 47 -9.61 -9.03 -4.52
N LEU A 48 -9.40 -7.72 -4.39
CA LEU A 48 -8.23 -7.04 -4.93
C LEU A 48 -7.10 -7.09 -3.89
N GLU A 49 -6.03 -7.82 -4.20
CA GLU A 49 -4.84 -7.92 -3.36
C GLU A 49 -3.77 -6.92 -3.81
N ILE A 50 -3.21 -6.19 -2.85
CA ILE A 50 -2.20 -5.15 -3.06
C ILE A 50 -0.97 -5.53 -2.22
N VAL A 51 0.08 -5.96 -2.90
CA VAL A 51 1.32 -6.43 -2.29
C VAL A 51 2.28 -5.27 -2.07
N LEU A 52 2.75 -5.14 -0.85
CA LEU A 52 3.73 -4.16 -0.42
C LEU A 52 5.01 -4.90 -0.01
N ARG A 53 6.08 -4.66 -0.77
CA ARG A 53 7.40 -5.20 -0.44
C ARG A 53 8.03 -4.34 0.63
N HIS A 54 8.47 -4.98 1.70
CA HIS A 54 9.08 -4.31 2.84
C HIS A 54 10.49 -4.85 3.07
N SER A 55 11.45 -3.94 3.25
CA SER A 55 12.81 -4.30 3.64
C SER A 55 12.84 -4.85 5.08
N PRO A 56 13.84 -5.64 5.49
CA PRO A 56 13.93 -6.12 6.87
C PRO A 56 14.27 -4.96 7.83
N THR A 57 13.25 -4.35 8.42
CA THR A 57 13.35 -3.27 9.42
C THR A 57 12.78 -3.70 10.78
N TYR A 58 12.75 -2.77 11.74
CA TYR A 58 12.13 -2.93 13.05
C TYR A 58 10.65 -3.35 12.94
N MET A 59 10.24 -4.34 13.73
CA MET A 59 8.93 -5.00 13.57
C MET A 59 7.73 -4.07 13.74
N ALA A 60 7.78 -3.09 14.65
CA ALA A 60 6.67 -2.14 14.84
C ALA A 60 6.47 -1.24 13.61
N ASN A 61 7.55 -0.93 12.87
CA ASN A 61 7.48 -0.09 11.68
C ASN A 61 6.74 -0.78 10.54
N ILE A 62 6.74 -2.12 10.49
CA ILE A 62 6.11 -2.88 9.41
C ILE A 62 4.62 -2.52 9.28
N LEU A 63 3.87 -2.50 10.40
CA LEU A 63 2.45 -2.13 10.37
C LEU A 63 2.22 -0.64 10.17
N ALA A 64 3.12 0.21 10.69
CA ALA A 64 3.04 1.64 10.46
C ALA A 64 3.23 1.98 8.97
N ASP A 65 4.22 1.36 8.33
CA ASP A 65 4.53 1.55 6.92
C ASP A 65 3.44 0.91 6.04
N LEU A 66 2.90 -0.25 6.43
CA LEU A 66 1.69 -0.82 5.81
C LEU A 66 0.55 0.19 5.77
N GLY A 67 0.20 0.73 6.94
CA GLY A 67 -0.91 1.65 7.08
C GLY A 67 -0.69 2.91 6.24
N ARG A 68 0.51 3.49 6.28
CA ARG A 68 0.85 4.68 5.48
C ARG A 68 0.69 4.43 3.99
N SER A 69 1.27 3.32 3.49
CA SER A 69 1.12 2.93 2.09
C SER A 69 -0.35 2.66 1.72
N ALA A 70 -1.09 1.99 2.60
CA ALA A 70 -2.50 1.72 2.40
C ALA A 70 -3.34 3.00 2.32
N VAL A 71 -3.07 4.03 3.14
CA VAL A 71 -3.74 5.35 3.02
C VAL A 71 -3.47 5.99 1.66
N VAL A 72 -2.21 6.04 1.22
CA VAL A 72 -1.83 6.65 -0.06
C VAL A 72 -2.49 5.93 -1.23
N ILE A 73 -2.42 4.59 -1.24
CA ILE A 73 -3.00 3.77 -2.29
C ILE A 73 -4.52 3.88 -2.29
N THR A 74 -5.16 3.86 -1.12
CA THR A 74 -6.62 4.04 -1.02
C THR A 74 -7.06 5.37 -1.61
N ARG A 75 -6.35 6.47 -1.34
CA ARG A 75 -6.65 7.78 -1.96
C ARG A 75 -6.52 7.70 -3.48
N GLY A 76 -5.47 7.06 -3.99
CA GLY A 76 -5.30 6.84 -5.43
C GLY A 76 -6.43 6.01 -6.04
N LEU A 77 -6.87 4.95 -5.36
CA LEU A 77 -8.02 4.14 -5.77
C LEU A 77 -9.30 4.97 -5.80
N GLN A 78 -9.59 5.74 -4.75
CA GLN A 78 -10.78 6.61 -4.69
C GLN A 78 -10.79 7.67 -5.80
N GLN A 79 -9.62 8.25 -6.11
CA GLN A 79 -9.48 9.28 -7.13
C GLN A 79 -9.64 8.73 -8.56
N HIS A 80 -9.02 7.59 -8.86
CA HIS A 80 -8.93 7.08 -10.23
C HIS A 80 -9.92 5.94 -10.54
N PHE A 81 -10.41 5.25 -9.51
CA PHE A 81 -11.29 4.08 -9.64
C PHE A 81 -12.44 4.12 -8.62
N PRO A 82 -13.32 5.15 -8.68
CA PRO A 82 -14.41 5.32 -7.70
C PRO A 82 -15.47 4.20 -7.73
N ARG A 83 -15.42 3.30 -8.71
CA ARG A 83 -16.32 2.15 -8.87
C ARG A 83 -15.51 0.88 -9.08
N ILE A 84 -14.86 0.42 -8.01
CA ILE A 84 -14.16 -0.86 -8.02
C ILE A 84 -15.18 -2.01 -7.87
N GLU A 85 -14.99 -3.09 -8.64
CA GLU A 85 -15.86 -4.28 -8.59
C GLU A 85 -15.47 -5.27 -7.48
N ALA A 86 -14.36 -5.01 -6.79
CA ALA A 86 -13.91 -5.82 -5.67
C ALA A 86 -14.87 -5.69 -4.49
N LYS A 87 -15.14 -6.78 -3.81
CA LYS A 87 -15.83 -6.79 -2.52
C LYS A 87 -14.88 -6.51 -1.37
N THR A 88 -13.65 -7.01 -1.49
CA THR A 88 -12.59 -6.86 -0.48
C THR A 88 -11.34 -6.27 -1.12
N ILE A 89 -10.71 -5.34 -0.42
CA ILE A 89 -9.37 -4.84 -0.73
C ILE A 89 -8.44 -5.36 0.37
N ARG A 90 -7.43 -6.11 -0.03
CA ARG A 90 -6.45 -6.73 0.87
C ARG A 90 -5.08 -6.10 0.67
N PHE A 91 -4.53 -5.50 1.71
CA PHE A 91 -3.14 -5.02 1.70
C PHE A 91 -2.24 -6.06 2.34
N VAL A 92 -1.27 -6.57 1.60
CA VAL A 92 -0.36 -7.63 2.07
C VAL A 92 1.05 -7.09 2.16
N ILE A 93 1.73 -7.31 3.28
CA ILE A 93 3.17 -7.12 3.37
C ILE A 93 3.91 -8.41 3.08
N TRP A 94 4.85 -8.32 2.15
CA TRP A 94 5.90 -9.31 1.94
C TRP A 94 7.23 -8.73 2.41
N ARG A 95 7.92 -9.47 3.28
CA ARG A 95 9.28 -9.13 3.68
C ARG A 95 10.27 -9.94 2.88
N GLU A 96 11.31 -9.26 2.42
CA GLU A 96 12.50 -9.90 1.85
C GLU A 96 13.29 -10.60 2.97
N GLY A 97 13.19 -11.92 3.01
CA GLY A 97 13.98 -12.79 3.87
C GLY A 97 15.32 -13.16 3.23
N LYS A 98 16.33 -13.39 4.06
CA LYS A 98 17.61 -13.97 3.62
C LYS A 98 17.39 -15.45 3.29
N GLY A 99 17.46 -15.82 2.02
CA GLY A 99 17.48 -17.22 1.62
C GLY A 99 18.86 -17.88 1.81
N VAL A 100 18.87 -19.21 1.75
CA VAL A 100 20.10 -19.98 1.58
C VAL A 100 20.51 -19.80 0.10
N GLU A 101 21.75 -19.38 -0.18
CA GLU A 101 22.31 -19.19 -1.53
C GLU A 101 21.72 -18.05 -2.40
N LYS A 102 21.89 -16.77 -2.00
CA LYS A 102 21.62 -15.55 -2.83
C LYS A 102 20.17 -15.36 -3.35
N PHE A 103 19.26 -16.30 -3.14
CA PHE A 103 17.85 -16.12 -3.45
C PHE A 103 17.17 -15.31 -2.35
N VAL A 104 16.46 -14.25 -2.74
CA VAL A 104 15.59 -13.50 -1.83
C VAL A 104 14.30 -14.29 -1.70
N MET A 105 14.00 -14.77 -0.49
CA MET A 105 12.71 -15.40 -0.21
C MET A 105 11.71 -14.32 0.23
N LEU A 106 10.49 -14.34 -0.29
CA LEU A 106 9.44 -13.41 0.09
C LEU A 106 8.53 -14.10 1.09
N ASP A 107 8.56 -13.63 2.33
CA ASP A 107 7.67 -14.11 3.39
C ASP A 107 6.49 -13.16 3.51
N ARG A 108 5.27 -13.66 3.27
CA ARG A 108 4.05 -12.94 3.64
C ARG A 108 4.00 -12.83 5.16
N ILE A 109 4.00 -11.60 5.67
CA ILE A 109 3.99 -11.33 7.11
C ILE A 109 2.55 -11.14 7.60
N VAL A 110 1.86 -10.18 6.98
CA VAL A 110 0.56 -9.71 7.47
C VAL A 110 -0.27 -9.24 6.30
N ALA A 111 -1.57 -9.49 6.37
CA ALA A 111 -2.55 -8.95 5.44
C ALA A 111 -3.69 -8.28 6.20
N LEU A 112 -4.05 -7.07 5.77
CA LEU A 112 -5.20 -6.32 6.27
C LEU A 112 -6.31 -6.35 5.23
N ASP A 113 -7.48 -6.80 5.65
CA ASP A 113 -8.66 -6.89 4.80
C ASP A 113 -9.61 -5.73 5.10
N PHE A 114 -10.15 -5.15 4.04
CA PHE A 114 -11.13 -4.07 4.07
C PHE A 114 -12.27 -4.37 3.10
N GLU A 115 -13.51 -4.16 3.52
CA GLU A 115 -14.65 -4.09 2.62
C GLU A 115 -14.46 -2.91 1.69
N ALA A 116 -14.41 -3.18 0.39
CA ALA A 116 -14.17 -2.17 -0.62
C ALA A 116 -15.22 -1.05 -0.54
N ASP A 117 -16.49 -1.40 -0.38
CA ASP A 117 -17.58 -0.42 -0.25
C ASP A 117 -17.42 0.51 0.95
N LYS A 118 -16.95 0.00 2.10
CA LYS A 118 -16.64 0.86 3.26
C LYS A 118 -15.47 1.76 2.92
N LEU A 119 -14.38 1.18 2.43
CA LEU A 119 -13.14 1.88 2.17
C LEU A 119 -13.31 2.99 1.12
N MET A 120 -14.04 2.71 0.03
CA MET A 120 -14.22 3.62 -1.10
C MET A 120 -15.21 4.76 -0.82
N ARG A 121 -16.11 4.60 0.16
CA ARG A 121 -17.05 5.65 0.59
C ARG A 121 -16.47 6.60 1.63
N LEU A 122 -15.32 6.30 2.21
CA LEU A 122 -14.68 7.17 3.19
C LEU A 122 -14.12 8.42 2.52
N SER A 123 -14.46 9.59 3.07
CA SER A 123 -13.70 10.80 2.78
C SER A 123 -12.40 10.75 3.59
N LEU A 124 -11.27 10.48 2.94
CA LEU A 124 -9.95 10.50 3.56
C LEU A 124 -9.37 11.92 3.49
N PRO A 125 -9.50 12.77 4.54
CA PRO A 125 -8.91 14.10 4.53
C PRO A 125 -7.38 14.03 4.38
N PRO A 126 -6.71 15.13 3.97
CA PRO A 126 -5.27 15.14 3.76
C PRO A 126 -4.45 14.68 4.98
N ASP A 127 -4.93 14.98 6.19
CA ASP A 127 -4.34 14.64 7.48
C ASP A 127 -4.80 13.29 8.05
N PHE A 128 -5.55 12.49 7.28
CA PHE A 128 -6.00 11.17 7.70
C PHE A 128 -4.82 10.30 8.14
N GLN A 129 -4.89 9.82 9.37
CA GLN A 129 -3.81 9.05 9.99
C GLN A 129 -3.97 7.57 9.68
N PHE A 130 -2.87 6.87 9.44
CA PHE A 130 -2.93 5.44 9.12
C PHE A 130 -3.54 4.59 10.23
N GLN A 131 -3.42 5.02 11.49
CA GLN A 131 -4.03 4.37 12.64
C GLN A 131 -5.57 4.36 12.53
N GLN A 132 -6.16 5.42 11.96
CA GLN A 132 -7.59 5.47 11.69
C GLN A 132 -7.98 4.45 10.62
N LEU A 133 -7.11 4.23 9.63
CA LEU A 133 -7.31 3.17 8.64
C LEU A 133 -7.30 1.79 9.30
N LEU A 134 -6.32 1.51 10.16
CA LEU A 134 -6.22 0.23 10.87
C LEU A 134 -7.46 -0.08 11.71
N ASN A 135 -8.07 0.94 12.34
CA ASN A 135 -9.31 0.77 13.10
C ASN A 135 -10.51 0.36 12.23
N LEU A 136 -10.44 0.59 10.91
CA LEU A 136 -11.49 0.27 9.95
C LEU A 136 -11.28 -1.09 9.26
N SER A 137 -10.19 -1.80 9.54
CA SER A 137 -9.98 -3.13 8.96
C SER A 137 -11.01 -4.12 9.48
N ASP A 138 -11.51 -4.97 8.59
CA ASP A 138 -12.46 -6.03 8.93
C ASP A 138 -11.76 -7.26 9.50
N GLY A 139 -10.46 -7.40 9.24
CA GLY A 139 -9.66 -8.47 9.81
C GLY A 139 -8.18 -8.37 9.48
N LEU A 140 -7.43 -9.22 10.17
CA LEU A 140 -6.00 -9.40 9.98
C LEU A 140 -5.72 -10.89 9.72
N THR A 141 -5.02 -11.18 8.63
CA THR A 141 -4.51 -12.52 8.34
C THR A 141 -3.00 -12.55 8.52
N TYR A 142 -2.53 -13.45 9.37
CA TYR A 142 -1.11 -13.68 9.59
C TYR A 142 -0.56 -14.66 8.54
N GLY A 143 0.73 -14.54 8.21
CA GLY A 143 1.46 -15.61 7.56
C GLY A 143 1.77 -16.73 8.54
N PRO A 144 3.04 -17.09 8.79
CA PRO A 144 3.40 -18.00 9.88
C PRO A 144 3.13 -17.44 11.29
N ALA A 145 2.95 -18.33 12.27
CA ALA A 145 2.65 -17.98 13.67
C ALA A 145 3.66 -17.01 14.34
N ARG A 146 4.90 -16.94 13.86
CA ARG A 146 5.90 -15.97 14.33
C ARG A 146 5.55 -14.52 14.00
N ASP A 147 4.62 -14.29 13.09
CA ASP A 147 4.25 -12.96 12.61
C ASP A 147 3.23 -12.25 13.52
N HIS A 148 2.65 -12.97 14.50
CA HIS A 148 1.88 -12.33 15.58
C HIS A 148 2.71 -11.31 16.37
N VAL A 149 4.03 -11.49 16.43
CA VAL A 149 4.96 -10.56 17.10
C VAL A 149 4.96 -9.18 16.42
N VAL A 150 4.62 -9.08 15.14
CA VAL A 150 4.54 -7.78 14.43
C VAL A 150 3.41 -6.93 15.01
N VAL A 151 2.23 -7.52 15.22
CA VAL A 151 1.07 -6.83 15.82
C VAL A 151 1.34 -6.50 17.28
N GLN A 152 1.94 -7.42 18.03
CA GLN A 152 2.35 -7.17 19.42
C GLN A 152 3.32 -6.01 19.52
N ALA A 153 4.37 -6.00 18.68
CA ALA A 153 5.36 -4.93 18.65
C ALA A 153 4.73 -3.59 18.27
N PHE A 154 3.84 -3.57 17.27
CA PHE A 154 3.11 -2.36 16.89
C PHE A 154 2.25 -1.83 18.04
N CYS A 155 1.40 -2.67 18.63
CA CYS A 155 0.48 -2.24 19.69
C CYS A 155 1.15 -1.90 21.02
N ALA A 156 2.39 -2.33 21.23
CA ALA A 156 3.22 -1.90 22.36
C ALA A 156 3.95 -0.57 22.10
N ASP A 157 3.96 -0.08 20.85
CA ASP A 157 4.65 1.14 20.45
C ASP A 157 3.75 2.38 20.64
N GLU A 158 4.38 3.51 20.97
CA GLU A 158 3.74 4.81 21.15
C GLU A 158 2.97 5.28 19.90
N VAL A 159 3.42 4.86 18.72
CA VAL A 159 2.76 5.17 17.44
C VAL A 159 1.37 4.56 17.31
N ALA A 160 1.07 3.49 18.06
CA ALA A 160 -0.22 2.79 18.01
C ALA A 160 -1.28 3.38 18.94
N LYS A 161 -0.98 4.44 19.71
CA LYS A 161 -1.91 5.04 20.67
C LYS A 161 -3.29 5.38 20.12
N THR A 162 -3.37 5.80 18.85
CA THR A 162 -4.64 6.13 18.17
C THR A 162 -5.26 4.94 17.41
N ALA A 163 -4.58 3.80 17.37
CA ALA A 163 -5.07 2.52 16.84
C ALA A 163 -5.63 1.60 17.95
N ALA A 164 -6.08 2.17 19.08
CA ALA A 164 -6.57 1.39 20.22
C ALA A 164 -7.69 0.40 19.84
N PRO A 165 -8.72 0.75 19.03
CA PRO A 165 -9.72 -0.21 18.59
C PRO A 165 -9.15 -1.41 17.84
N PHE A 166 -8.17 -1.17 16.94
CA PHE A 166 -7.45 -2.24 16.27
C PHE A 166 -6.69 -3.12 17.29
N CYS A 167 -5.90 -2.50 18.17
CA CYS A 167 -5.08 -3.24 19.14
C CYS A 167 -5.91 -4.03 20.16
N ASP A 168 -7.02 -3.49 20.64
CA ASP A 168 -7.91 -4.19 21.58
C ASP A 168 -8.57 -5.42 20.93
N ARG A 169 -8.85 -5.36 19.62
CA ARG A 169 -9.40 -6.49 18.86
C ARG A 169 -8.35 -7.58 18.61
N GLU A 170 -7.14 -7.19 18.20
CA GLU A 170 -6.11 -8.16 17.81
C GLU A 170 -5.30 -8.70 19.01
N LEU A 171 -5.29 -7.98 20.14
CA LEU A 171 -4.62 -8.39 21.38
C LEU A 171 -5.59 -8.34 22.57
N PRO A 172 -6.58 -9.25 22.64
CA PRO A 172 -7.52 -9.25 23.74
C PRO A 172 -6.77 -9.37 25.06
N ARG A 173 -6.96 -8.36 25.94
CA ARG A 173 -6.38 -8.35 27.29
C ARG A 173 -6.86 -9.60 28.01
N ARG A 174 -5.91 -10.42 28.46
CA ARG A 174 -6.18 -11.58 29.32
C ARG A 174 -6.56 -11.15 30.72
#